data_AF-A0AAD9EAT4-F1
#
_entry.id   AF-A0AAD9EAT4-F1
#
_cell.length_a   1.000
_cell.length_b   1.000
_cell.length_c   1.000
_cell.angle_alpha   90.00
_cell.angle_beta   90.00
_cell.angle_gamma   90.00
#
_symmetry.space_group_name_H-M   'P 1'
#
loop_
_entity.id
_entity.type
_entity.pdbx_description
1 polymer ?
#
loop_
_entity_poly.entity_id
_entity_poly.type
_entity_poly.pdbx_seq_one_letter_code
_entity_poly.pdbx_strand_id
1 'polypeptide(L)'
;MTDLPVRAAEQAATGDLEQRLRSRRYIHADAVAVFEGKRLLHDLGRELMRLCVVHGIRFYADFCFGLAAVLCGLLPLFTRALNARAIMSNRVPDMDPD
;
A
#
# COMPACT_ATOMS: atom_id res chain seq x y z
N MET A 1 -21.89 16.08 14.65
CA MET A 1 -20.77 16.79 15.32
C MET A 1 -19.86 15.73 15.95
N THR A 2 -19.33 14.82 15.12
CA THR A 2 -18.69 13.57 15.59
C THR A 2 -17.59 13.12 14.63
N ASP A 3 -16.75 14.03 14.13
CA ASP A 3 -15.68 13.69 13.15
C ASP A 3 -14.27 14.09 13.59
N LEU A 4 -14.09 14.77 14.74
CA LEU A 4 -12.77 15.23 15.16
C LEU A 4 -11.76 14.11 15.51
N PRO A 5 -12.12 13.02 16.21
CA PRO A 5 -11.14 11.99 16.59
C PRO A 5 -10.80 11.05 15.43
N VAL A 6 -11.73 10.82 14.49
CA VAL A 6 -11.53 9.96 13.31
C VAL A 6 -10.54 10.62 12.34
N ARG A 7 -10.74 11.91 12.05
CA ARG A 7 -9.86 12.66 11.16
C ARG A 7 -8.42 12.77 11.67
N ALA A 8 -8.23 12.92 12.98
CA ALA A 8 -6.90 12.95 13.58
C ALA A 8 -6.17 11.59 13.47
N ALA A 9 -6.91 10.48 13.59
CA ALA A 9 -6.36 9.13 13.44
C ALA A 9 -6.01 8.80 11.98
N GLU A 10 -6.86 9.21 11.02
CA GLU A 10 -6.58 9.10 9.58
C GLU A 10 -5.34 9.94 9.20
N GLN A 11 -5.25 11.17 9.68
CA GLN A 11 -4.09 12.05 9.44
C GLN A 11 -2.79 11.50 10.03
N ALA A 12 -2.84 10.91 11.23
CA ALA A 12 -1.68 10.26 11.85
C ALA A 12 -1.24 9.00 11.09
N ALA A 13 -2.18 8.21 10.59
CA ALA A 13 -1.90 7.04 9.75
C ALA A 13 -1.30 7.44 8.39
N THR A 14 -1.80 8.52 7.77
CA THR A 14 -1.20 9.08 6.54
C THR A 14 0.21 9.61 6.81
N GLY A 15 0.44 10.30 7.93
CA GLY A 15 1.76 10.77 8.33
C GLY A 15 2.78 9.63 8.52
N ASP A 16 2.35 8.50 9.07
CA ASP A 16 3.17 7.28 9.17
C ASP A 16 3.52 6.73 7.78
N LEU A 17 2.55 6.65 6.87
CA LEU A 17 2.75 6.17 5.51
C LEU A 17 3.69 7.06 4.69
N GLU A 18 3.61 8.37 4.83
CA GLU A 18 4.56 9.29 4.20
C GLU A 18 5.98 9.13 4.78
N GLN A 19 6.10 8.92 6.09
CA GLN A 19 7.40 8.67 6.72
C GLN A 19 8.04 7.38 6.22
N ARG A 20 7.23 6.35 5.97
CA ARG A 20 7.67 5.09 5.34
C ARG A 20 8.30 5.30 3.97
N LEU A 21 7.84 6.28 3.19
CA LEU A 21 8.47 6.66 1.90
C LEU A 21 9.83 7.35 2.05
N ARG A 22 10.17 7.88 3.23
CA ARG A 22 11.48 8.50 3.48
C ARG A 22 12.54 7.47 3.88
N SER A 23 12.13 6.38 4.51
CA SER A 23 13.06 5.35 4.96
C SER A 23 13.63 4.54 3.79
N ARG A 24 14.96 4.54 3.67
CA ARG A 24 15.71 3.77 2.66
C ARG A 24 16.41 2.54 3.26
N ARG A 25 15.96 2.05 4.41
CA ARG A 25 16.51 0.80 4.95
C ARG A 25 16.11 -0.36 4.05
N TYR A 26 17.02 -1.32 3.89
CA TYR A 26 16.76 -2.53 3.11
C TYR A 26 16.95 -3.75 4.02
N ILE A 27 15.92 -4.58 4.09
CA ILE A 27 15.94 -5.86 4.79
C ILE A 27 15.44 -6.90 3.80
N HIS A 28 16.30 -7.85 3.45
CA HIS A 28 16.00 -8.84 2.41
C HIS A 28 14.77 -9.70 2.75
N ALA A 29 14.67 -10.14 4.01
CA ALA A 29 13.53 -10.94 4.47
C ALA A 29 12.20 -10.19 4.31
N ASP A 30 12.18 -8.89 4.57
CA ASP A 30 10.97 -8.08 4.37
C ASP A 30 10.66 -7.93 2.89
N ALA A 31 11.67 -7.72 2.03
CA ALA A 31 11.46 -7.65 0.58
C ALA A 31 10.78 -8.93 0.04
N VAL A 32 11.26 -10.10 0.46
CA VAL A 32 10.69 -11.41 0.07
C VAL A 32 9.28 -11.57 0.63
N ALA A 33 9.06 -11.27 1.91
CA ALA A 33 7.75 -11.42 2.54
C ALA A 33 6.68 -10.57 1.85
N VAL A 34 7.02 -9.37 1.39
CA VAL A 34 6.08 -8.51 0.65
C VAL A 34 5.91 -8.95 -0.78
N PHE A 35 6.99 -9.39 -1.43
CA PHE A 35 6.93 -9.95 -2.78
C PHE A 35 5.95 -11.14 -2.84
N GLU A 36 5.90 -11.95 -1.78
CA GLU A 36 4.97 -13.07 -1.56
C GLU A 36 3.60 -12.67 -0.98
N GLY A 37 3.34 -11.37 -0.79
CA GLY A 37 2.05 -10.86 -0.28
C GLY A 37 1.77 -11.20 1.19
N LYS A 38 2.77 -11.57 1.98
CA LYS A 38 2.60 -12.00 3.39
C LYS A 38 2.66 -10.85 4.39
N ARG A 39 3.29 -9.74 4.04
CA ARG A 39 3.54 -8.61 4.94
C ARG A 39 3.49 -7.28 4.20
N LEU A 40 3.18 -6.21 4.90
CA LEU A 40 3.36 -4.84 4.42
C LEU A 40 4.67 -4.24 4.97
N LEU A 41 5.47 -3.65 4.09
CA LEU A 41 6.77 -3.08 4.42
C LEU A 41 6.67 -1.71 5.10
N HIS A 42 7.41 -1.54 6.19
CA HIS A 42 7.61 -0.21 6.75
C HIS A 42 8.52 0.66 5.85
N ASP A 43 9.62 0.13 5.32
CA ASP A 43 10.61 0.93 4.61
C ASP A 43 10.33 0.96 3.09
N LEU A 44 9.67 2.01 2.58
CA LEU A 44 9.18 2.16 1.19
C LEU A 44 9.97 3.18 0.35
N GLY A 45 11.04 3.77 0.90
CA GLY A 45 11.78 4.83 0.22
C GLY A 45 12.64 4.36 -0.96
N ARG A 46 12.94 3.07 -1.05
CA ARG A 46 13.64 2.47 -2.22
C ARG A 46 12.63 2.02 -3.27
N GLU A 47 12.94 2.28 -4.53
CA GLU A 47 12.12 1.85 -5.66
C GLU A 47 11.94 0.33 -5.70
N LEU A 48 13.02 -0.43 -5.49
CA LEU A 48 12.96 -1.89 -5.40
C LEU A 48 11.87 -2.37 -4.43
N MET A 49 11.78 -1.76 -3.24
CA MET A 49 10.81 -2.16 -2.22
C MET A 49 9.37 -1.84 -2.68
N ARG A 50 9.17 -0.71 -3.36
CA ARG A 50 7.87 -0.37 -3.95
C ARG A 50 7.48 -1.35 -5.06
N LEU A 51 8.43 -1.80 -5.87
CA LEU A 51 8.17 -2.82 -6.89
C LEU A 51 7.83 -4.18 -6.27
N CYS A 52 8.48 -4.58 -5.17
CA CYS A 52 8.07 -5.78 -4.42
C CYS A 52 6.62 -5.67 -3.92
N VAL A 53 6.21 -4.51 -3.40
CA VAL A 53 4.82 -4.24 -3.00
C VAL A 53 3.87 -4.36 -4.18
N VAL A 54 4.19 -3.74 -5.33
CA VAL A 54 3.37 -3.81 -6.54
C VAL A 54 3.23 -5.27 -7.01
N HIS A 55 4.30 -6.05 -6.96
CA HIS A 55 4.23 -7.48 -7.25
C HIS A 55 3.28 -8.21 -6.30
N GLY A 56 3.44 -7.99 -4.99
CA GLY A 56 2.56 -8.54 -3.97
C GLY A 56 1.08 -8.24 -4.25
N ILE A 57 0.76 -6.97 -4.54
CA ILE A 57 -0.61 -6.53 -4.86
C ILE A 57 -1.15 -7.26 -6.09
N ARG A 58 -0.35 -7.36 -7.15
CA ARG A 58 -0.80 -7.94 -8.42
C ARG A 58 -1.01 -9.44 -8.36
N PHE A 59 -0.24 -10.17 -7.55
CA PHE A 59 -0.30 -11.63 -7.50
C PHE A 59 -1.17 -12.18 -6.36
N TYR A 60 -1.28 -11.49 -5.23
CA TYR A 60 -1.96 -11.99 -4.04
C TYR A 60 -3.19 -11.12 -3.70
N ALA A 61 -4.41 -11.64 -3.94
CA ALA A 61 -5.67 -10.91 -3.71
C ALA A 61 -5.84 -10.53 -2.24
N ASP A 62 -5.60 -11.46 -1.31
CA ASP A 62 -5.78 -11.21 0.12
C ASP A 62 -4.82 -10.12 0.63
N PHE A 63 -3.63 -10.04 0.03
CA PHE A 63 -2.71 -8.96 0.29
C PHE A 63 -3.24 -7.61 -0.21
N CYS A 64 -3.72 -7.57 -1.47
CA CYS A 64 -4.30 -6.38 -2.08
C CYS A 64 -5.50 -5.83 -1.30
N PHE A 65 -6.48 -6.67 -0.99
CA PHE A 65 -7.74 -6.25 -0.35
C PHE A 65 -7.66 -6.22 1.18
N GLY A 66 -6.53 -6.63 1.75
CA GLY A 66 -6.22 -6.56 3.17
C GLY A 66 -5.10 -5.57 3.43
N LEU A 67 -3.91 -6.10 3.74
CA LEU A 67 -2.78 -5.30 4.24
C LEU A 67 -2.37 -4.16 3.32
N ALA A 68 -2.41 -4.33 1.99
CA ALA A 68 -1.95 -3.31 1.04
C ALA A 68 -3.00 -2.24 0.71
N ALA A 69 -4.26 -2.41 1.12
CA ALA A 69 -5.33 -1.47 0.80
C ALA A 69 -5.05 -0.06 1.35
N VAL A 70 -4.36 0.02 2.50
CA VAL A 70 -3.95 1.30 3.13
C VAL A 70 -2.96 2.12 2.30
N LEU A 71 -2.42 1.56 1.22
CA LEU A 71 -1.52 2.28 0.30
C LEU A 71 -2.27 3.06 -0.78
N CYS A 72 -3.60 2.96 -0.86
CA CYS A 72 -4.38 3.79 -1.77
C CYS A 72 -4.19 5.27 -1.45
N GLY A 73 -4.03 6.12 -2.46
CA GLY A 73 -3.79 7.56 -2.30
C GLY A 73 -2.36 7.94 -1.89
N LEU A 74 -1.55 7.02 -1.36
CA LEU A 74 -0.19 7.34 -0.91
C LEU A 74 0.78 7.67 -2.06
N LEU A 75 0.73 6.87 -3.13
CA LEU A 75 1.48 7.10 -4.35
C LEU A 75 0.65 6.62 -5.55
N PRO A 76 0.66 7.34 -6.69
CA PRO A 76 -0.05 6.90 -7.88
C PRO A 76 0.34 5.49 -8.35
N LEU A 77 1.58 5.06 -8.06
CA LEU A 77 2.06 3.71 -8.34
C LEU A 77 1.23 2.64 -7.60
N PHE A 78 0.95 2.85 -6.31
CA PHE A 78 0.21 1.87 -5.50
C PHE A 78 -1.27 1.87 -5.84
N THR A 79 -1.89 3.05 -5.97
CA THR A 79 -3.30 3.17 -6.38
C THR A 79 -3.55 2.44 -7.70
N ARG A 80 -2.68 2.64 -8.71
CA ARG A 80 -2.79 1.90 -9.98
C ARG A 80 -2.64 0.39 -9.82
N ALA A 81 -1.74 -0.08 -8.95
CA ALA A 81 -1.57 -1.51 -8.71
C ALA A 81 -2.80 -2.13 -8.05
N LEU A 82 -3.38 -1.44 -7.05
CA LEU A 82 -4.61 -1.86 -6.37
C LEU A 82 -5.78 -1.91 -7.34
N ASN A 83 -5.97 -0.86 -8.16
CA ASN A 83 -7.01 -0.80 -9.18
C ASN A 83 -6.84 -1.90 -10.24
N ALA A 84 -5.61 -2.14 -10.70
CA ALA A 84 -5.33 -3.23 -11.62
C ALA A 84 -5.73 -4.60 -11.03
N ARG A 85 -5.41 -4.85 -9.75
CA ARG A 85 -5.81 -6.10 -9.09
C ARG A 85 -7.32 -6.19 -8.87
N ALA A 86 -8.00 -5.08 -8.58
CA ALA A 86 -9.46 -5.04 -8.48
C ALA A 86 -10.10 -5.50 -9.79
N ILE A 87 -9.67 -4.93 -10.92
CA ILE A 87 -10.12 -5.34 -12.27
C ILE A 87 -9.83 -6.83 -12.51
N MET A 88 -8.61 -7.29 -12.23
CA MET A 88 -8.23 -8.71 -12.36
C MET A 88 -9.06 -9.66 -11.47
N SER A 89 -9.69 -9.13 -10.42
CA SER A 89 -10.55 -9.88 -9.49
C SER A 89 -12.04 -9.65 -9.73
N ASN A 90 -12.42 -9.05 -10.88
CA ASN A 90 -13.79 -8.67 -11.24
C ASN A 90 -14.46 -7.76 -10.18
N ARG A 91 -13.69 -6.84 -9.59
CA ARG A 91 -14.16 -5.81 -8.65
C ARG A 91 -14.02 -4.43 -9.28
N VAL A 92 -14.90 -3.52 -8.87
CA VAL A 92 -14.85 -2.12 -9.29
C VAL A 92 -13.60 -1.47 -8.70
N PRO A 93 -12.71 -0.89 -9.53
CA PRO A 93 -11.54 -0.14 -9.04
C PRO A 93 -11.98 1.18 -8.40
N ASP A 94 -11.07 1.84 -7.70
CA ASP A 94 -11.31 3.20 -7.25
C ASP A 94 -11.44 4.14 -8.45
N MET A 95 -12.60 4.80 -8.54
CA MET A 95 -12.98 5.68 -9.66
C MET A 95 -12.68 7.15 -9.36
N ASP A 96 -12.30 7.48 -8.12
CA ASP A 96 -11.86 8.82 -7.73
C ASP A 96 -10.49 8.74 -7.03
N PRO A 97 -9.44 8.29 -7.75
CA PRO A 97 -8.10 8.26 -7.19
C PRO A 97 -7.56 9.70 -7.12
N ASP A 98 -7.58 10.29 -5.92
CA ASP A 98 -6.99 11.60 -5.59
C ASP A 98 -5.64 11.88 -6.31
#